data_AF-A0A7V9A8U8-F1
#
_entry.id   AF-A0A7V9A8U8-F1
#
_cell.length_a   1.000
_cell.length_b   1.000
_cell.length_c   1.000
_cell.angle_alpha   90.00
_cell.angle_beta   90.00
_cell.angle_gamma   90.00
#
_symmetry.space_group_name_H-M   'P 1'
#
loop_
_entity.id
_entity.type
_entity.pdbx_description
1 polymer ?
#
loop_
_entity_poly.entity_id
_entity_poly.type
_entity_poly.pdbx_seq_one_letter_code
_entity_poly.pdbx_strand_id
1 'polypeptide(L)'
;MWKSLLSAIVVMVAVTLSVELFRSTPSAMAQRHGGLPVSGGLVVHAAKTDDGGQLMIMVDPETRVMAVYQVDGNTGKVSLKSVRNLQWDLLIEEFNGGTPSPREIRTLLNQS
;
A
#
# COMPACT_ATOMS: atom_id res chain seq x y z
N MET A 1 -13.65 13.57 55.94
CA MET A 1 -13.38 12.22 55.39
C MET A 1 -13.89 12.07 53.95
N TRP A 2 -15.13 12.45 53.63
CA TRP A 2 -15.70 12.38 52.26
C TRP A 2 -14.89 13.10 51.16
N LYS A 3 -14.31 14.28 51.45
CA LYS A 3 -13.49 15.04 50.48
C LYS A 3 -12.20 14.30 50.06
N SER A 4 -11.59 13.54 50.97
CA SER A 4 -10.38 12.74 50.69
C SER A 4 -10.71 11.50 49.85
N LEU A 5 -11.89 10.90 50.04
CA LEU A 5 -12.40 9.80 49.23
C LEU A 5 -12.67 10.23 47.77
N LEU A 6 -13.31 11.39 47.59
CA LEU A 6 -13.55 11.94 46.24
C LEU A 6 -12.24 12.28 45.51
N SER A 7 -11.27 12.85 46.21
CA SER A 7 -9.95 13.16 45.64
C SER A 7 -9.23 11.89 45.15
N ALA A 8 -9.25 10.82 45.95
CA ALA A 8 -8.62 9.55 45.59
C ALA A 8 -9.25 8.92 44.33
N ILE A 9 -10.57 9.02 44.16
CA ILE A 9 -11.27 8.51 42.98
C ILE A 9 -10.89 9.30 41.73
N VAL A 10 -10.83 10.63 41.81
CA VAL A 10 -10.46 11.49 40.67
C VAL A 10 -9.03 11.20 40.22
N VAL A 11 -8.09 11.04 41.16
CA VAL A 11 -6.70 10.68 40.84
C VAL A 11 -6.63 9.30 40.19
N MET A 12 -7.37 8.32 40.71
CA MET A 12 -7.39 6.97 40.15
C MET A 12 -7.91 6.96 38.71
N VAL A 13 -9.01 7.69 38.44
CA VAL A 13 -9.60 7.83 37.11
C VAL A 13 -8.65 8.55 36.15
N ALA A 14 -7.99 9.62 36.60
CA ALA A 14 -7.02 10.34 35.79
C ALA A 14 -5.81 9.45 35.41
N VAL A 15 -5.34 8.62 36.34
CA VAL A 15 -4.24 7.68 36.10
C VAL A 15 -4.66 6.60 35.10
N THR A 16 -5.85 6.01 35.24
CA THR A 16 -6.33 4.98 34.30
C THR A 16 -6.52 5.55 32.89
N LEU A 17 -7.12 6.74 32.76
CA LEU A 17 -7.29 7.41 31.47
C LEU A 17 -5.95 7.73 30.80
N SER A 18 -4.96 8.17 31.59
CA SER A 18 -3.63 8.48 31.07
C SER A 18 -2.89 7.23 30.58
N VAL A 19 -3.09 6.08 31.23
CA VAL A 19 -2.50 4.80 30.83
C VAL A 19 -3.13 4.27 29.53
N GLU A 20 -4.46 4.35 29.39
CA GLU A 20 -5.14 3.95 28.16
C GLU A 20 -4.75 4.83 26.95
N LEU A 21 -4.51 6.13 27.17
CA LEU A 21 -4.05 7.05 26.11
C LEU A 21 -2.65 6.68 25.59
N PHE A 22 -1.75 6.21 26.48
CA PHE A 22 -0.36 5.93 26.13
C PHE A 22 -0.13 4.52 25.57
N ARG A 23 -1.07 3.59 25.77
CA ARG A 23 -1.03 2.23 25.21
C ARG A 23 -1.33 2.19 23.71
N SER A 24 -1.95 3.24 23.18
CA SER A 24 -2.49 3.28 21.82
C SER A 24 -1.53 3.92 20.83
N THR A 25 -0.24 3.55 20.85
CA THR A 25 0.69 3.94 19.80
C THR A 25 0.63 2.87 18.70
N PRO A 26 -0.02 3.14 17.54
CA PRO A 26 -0.01 2.19 16.44
C PRO A 26 1.43 1.97 16.00
N SER A 27 1.93 0.75 16.21
CA SER A 27 3.25 0.37 15.74
C SER A 27 3.14 0.10 14.25
N ALA A 28 3.59 1.05 13.43
CA ALA A 28 3.74 0.81 12.00
C ALA A 28 4.89 -0.19 11.79
N MET A 29 4.56 -1.47 11.73
CA MET A 29 5.53 -2.49 11.33
C MET A 29 5.73 -2.37 9.82
N ALA A 30 6.97 -2.09 9.40
CA ALA A 30 7.34 -2.19 8.01
C ALA A 30 7.16 -3.65 7.57
N GLN A 31 6.13 -3.91 6.77
CA GLN A 31 5.95 -5.21 6.14
C GLN A 31 7.09 -5.36 5.13
N ARG A 32 8.08 -6.19 5.45
CA ARG A 32 9.06 -6.62 4.45
C ARG A 32 8.24 -7.35 3.38
N HIS A 33 8.21 -6.83 2.15
CA HIS A 33 7.69 -7.58 1.01
C HIS A 33 8.46 -8.90 1.00
N GLY A 34 7.80 -9.99 1.39
CA GLY A 34 8.36 -11.32 1.28
C GLY A 34 8.75 -11.49 -0.19
N GLY A 35 10.04 -11.75 -0.44
CA GLY A 35 10.53 -11.90 -1.81
C GLY A 35 9.63 -12.87 -2.55
N LEU A 36 8.96 -12.40 -3.59
CA LEU A 36 8.17 -13.25 -4.45
C LEU A 36 9.14 -14.31 -5.02
N PRO A 37 8.83 -15.62 -4.92
CA PRO A 37 9.61 -16.62 -5.61
C PRO A 37 9.65 -16.22 -7.09
N VAL A 38 10.85 -15.96 -7.62
CA VAL A 38 11.05 -15.63 -9.03
C VAL A 38 10.86 -16.92 -9.83
N SER A 39 9.61 -17.28 -10.01
CA SER A 39 9.17 -18.22 -11.03
C SER A 39 8.98 -17.41 -12.31
N GLY A 40 9.51 -17.87 -13.44
CA GLY A 40 9.24 -17.28 -14.77
C GLY A 40 7.76 -17.43 -15.12
N GLY A 41 6.92 -16.54 -14.58
CA GLY A 41 5.48 -16.60 -14.66
C GLY A 41 4.82 -15.29 -14.24
N LEU A 42 3.50 -15.30 -14.15
CA LEU A 42 2.69 -14.13 -13.81
C LEU A 42 3.09 -13.54 -12.46
N VAL A 43 3.41 -12.24 -12.46
CA VAL A 43 3.57 -11.43 -11.25
C VAL A 43 2.18 -11.00 -10.80
N VAL A 44 1.81 -11.34 -9.56
CA VAL A 44 0.50 -10.97 -9.00
C VAL A 44 0.71 -10.10 -7.78
N HIS A 45 0.07 -8.94 -7.78
CA HIS A 45 -0.04 -8.06 -6.63
C HIS A 45 -1.50 -7.87 -6.25
N ALA A 46 -1.79 -7.82 -4.95
CA ALA A 46 -3.13 -7.56 -4.49
C ALA A 46 -3.14 -6.52 -3.38
N ALA A 47 -4.05 -5.56 -3.50
CA ALA A 47 -4.20 -4.45 -2.57
C ALA A 47 -5.65 -4.38 -2.08
N LYS A 48 -5.86 -4.13 -0.79
CA LYS A 48 -7.20 -3.86 -0.26
C LYS A 48 -7.65 -2.46 -0.69
N THR A 49 -8.94 -2.32 -0.96
CA THR A 49 -9.58 -1.02 -1.18
C THR A 49 -10.31 -0.56 0.06
N ASP A 50 -10.52 0.75 0.21
CA ASP A 50 -11.12 1.36 1.40
C ASP A 50 -12.57 0.91 1.62
N ASP A 51 -13.26 0.48 0.57
CA ASP A 51 -14.61 -0.10 0.58
C ASP A 51 -14.64 -1.58 1.04
N GLY A 52 -13.51 -2.13 1.50
CA GLY A 52 -13.38 -3.51 1.93
C GLY A 52 -13.19 -4.52 0.79
N GLY A 53 -13.16 -4.05 -0.46
CA GLY A 53 -12.81 -4.85 -1.62
C GLY A 53 -11.32 -5.11 -1.78
N GLN A 54 -10.95 -5.65 -2.95
CA GLN A 54 -9.57 -5.91 -3.31
C GLN A 54 -9.32 -5.58 -4.78
N LEU A 55 -8.17 -4.97 -5.09
CA LEU A 55 -7.62 -4.89 -6.43
C LEU A 55 -6.59 -6.00 -6.61
N MET A 56 -6.67 -6.71 -7.73
CA MET A 56 -5.67 -7.70 -8.14
C MET A 56 -5.05 -7.25 -9.45
N ILE A 57 -3.74 -7.00 -9.43
CA ILE A 57 -2.93 -6.60 -10.57
C ILE A 57 -2.10 -7.81 -10.98
N MET A 58 -2.29 -8.26 -12.21
CA MET A 58 -1.56 -9.37 -12.81
C MET A 58 -0.69 -8.83 -13.94
N VAL A 59 0.59 -9.12 -13.92
CA VAL A 59 1.55 -8.72 -14.96
C VAL A 59 2.22 -9.96 -15.51
N ASP A 60 2.07 -10.19 -16.81
CA ASP A 60 2.88 -11.12 -17.56
C ASP A 60 4.12 -10.38 -18.08
N PRO A 61 5.33 -10.65 -17.52
CA PRO A 61 6.55 -9.99 -17.96
C PRO A 61 7.03 -10.47 -19.33
N GLU A 62 6.66 -11.68 -19.78
CA GLU A 62 7.08 -12.21 -21.08
C GLU A 62 6.36 -11.48 -22.22
N THR A 63 5.04 -11.31 -22.10
CA THR A 63 4.24 -10.62 -23.11
C THR A 63 4.09 -9.12 -22.85
N ARG A 64 4.59 -8.63 -21.70
CA ARG A 64 4.42 -7.26 -21.20
C ARG A 64 2.95 -6.84 -21.14
N VAL A 65 2.07 -7.73 -20.68
CA VAL A 65 0.64 -7.44 -20.53
C VAL A 65 0.29 -7.33 -19.05
N MET A 66 -0.48 -6.29 -18.71
CA MET A 66 -1.06 -6.11 -17.39
C MET A 66 -2.58 -6.29 -17.46
N ALA A 67 -3.14 -7.01 -16.49
CA ALA A 67 -4.57 -7.05 -16.22
C ALA A 67 -4.85 -6.56 -14.80
N VAL A 68 -5.93 -5.80 -14.62
CA VAL A 68 -6.40 -5.33 -13.32
C VAL A 68 -7.81 -5.84 -13.11
N TYR A 69 -8.00 -6.56 -12.01
CA TYR A 69 -9.30 -7.01 -11.53
C TYR A 69 -9.66 -6.30 -10.23
N GLN A 70 -10.95 -6.09 -10.01
CA GLN A 70 -11.50 -5.67 -8.72
C GLN A 70 -12.39 -6.80 -8.19
N VAL A 71 -12.21 -7.13 -6.92
CA VAL A 71 -13.10 -7.97 -6.12
C VAL A 71 -13.94 -7.04 -5.25
N ASP A 72 -15.25 -7.08 -5.43
CA ASP A 72 -16.19 -6.32 -4.60
C ASP A 72 -16.20 -6.82 -3.15
N GLY A 73 -16.10 -5.93 -2.18
CA GLY A 73 -15.98 -6.28 -0.76
C GLY A 73 -17.24 -6.89 -0.13
N ASN A 74 -18.42 -6.60 -0.69
CA ASN A 74 -19.69 -7.07 -0.13
C ASN A 74 -20.14 -8.40 -0.74
N THR A 75 -19.92 -8.55 -2.05
CA THR A 75 -20.43 -9.66 -2.85
C THR A 75 -19.35 -10.66 -3.25
N GLY A 76 -18.08 -10.29 -3.17
CA GLY A 76 -16.97 -11.08 -3.69
C GLY A 76 -16.92 -11.13 -5.22
N LYS A 77 -17.76 -10.37 -5.93
CA LYS A 77 -17.81 -10.38 -7.39
C LYS A 77 -16.49 -9.87 -7.97
N VAL A 78 -15.89 -10.69 -8.83
CA VAL A 78 -14.69 -10.33 -9.59
C VAL A 78 -15.09 -9.63 -10.88
N SER A 79 -14.51 -8.46 -11.14
CA SER A 79 -14.73 -7.68 -12.37
C SER A 79 -13.40 -7.28 -12.98
N LEU A 80 -13.22 -7.56 -14.27
CA LEU A 80 -12.07 -7.05 -15.03
C LEU A 80 -12.21 -5.54 -15.23
N LYS A 81 -11.18 -4.79 -14.87
CA LYS A 81 -11.14 -3.32 -14.99
C LYS A 81 -10.30 -2.85 -16.15
N SER A 82 -9.19 -3.52 -16.43
CA SER A 82 -8.29 -3.13 -17.51
C SER A 82 -7.45 -4.31 -17.97
N VAL A 83 -7.14 -4.35 -19.27
CA VAL A 83 -6.07 -5.16 -19.85
C VAL A 83 -5.28 -4.26 -20.79
N ARG A 84 -3.97 -4.16 -20.59
CA ARG A 84 -3.11 -3.27 -21.37
C ARG A 84 -1.76 -3.90 -21.65
N ASN A 85 -1.27 -3.76 -22.88
CA ASN A 85 0.11 -4.04 -23.21
C ASN A 85 0.99 -2.84 -22.82
N LEU A 86 2.00 -3.08 -21.99
CA LEU A 86 2.88 -2.07 -21.41
C LEU A 86 4.07 -1.69 -22.30
N GLN A 87 4.23 -2.32 -23.47
CA GLN A 87 5.38 -2.12 -24.38
C GLN A 87 5.73 -0.65 -24.56
N TRP A 88 4.74 0.18 -24.90
CA TRP A 88 4.94 1.59 -25.21
C TRP A 88 5.02 2.44 -23.95
N ASP A 89 4.26 2.09 -22.90
CA ASP A 89 4.27 2.78 -21.62
C ASP A 89 5.67 2.78 -20.97
N LEU A 90 6.42 1.69 -21.15
CA LEU A 90 7.80 1.54 -20.66
C LEU A 90 8.84 2.31 -21.49
N LEU A 91 8.48 2.79 -22.68
CA LEU A 91 9.37 3.51 -23.59
C LEU A 91 9.18 5.02 -23.56
N ILE A 92 8.22 5.52 -22.78
CA ILE A 92 7.95 6.96 -22.70
C ILE A 92 9.16 7.67 -22.07
N GLU A 93 9.63 8.70 -22.77
CA GLU A 93 10.86 9.43 -22.42
C GLU A 93 10.61 10.76 -21.71
N GLU A 94 9.46 11.38 -21.97
CA GLU A 94 9.16 12.77 -21.61
C GLU A 94 7.97 12.90 -20.63
N PHE A 95 7.34 11.78 -20.25
CA PHE A 95 6.14 11.76 -19.42
C PHE A 95 6.24 10.63 -18.37
N ASN A 96 6.35 10.95 -17.08
CA ASN A 96 5.76 10.18 -15.96
C ASN A 96 6.06 10.64 -14.51
N GLY A 97 6.70 11.79 -14.25
CA GLY A 97 7.00 12.09 -12.83
C GLY A 97 7.55 13.47 -12.47
N GLY A 98 7.63 14.40 -13.40
CA GLY A 98 8.33 15.67 -13.21
C GLY A 98 9.79 15.60 -13.67
N THR A 99 10.59 16.60 -13.32
CA THR A 99 12.02 16.65 -13.65
C THR A 99 12.85 15.88 -12.61
N PRO A 100 13.94 15.20 -13.01
CA PRO A 100 14.37 14.97 -14.39
C PRO A 100 13.48 13.95 -15.12
N SER A 101 13.28 14.17 -16.41
CA SER A 101 12.60 13.22 -17.30
C SER A 101 13.35 11.88 -17.38
N PRO A 102 12.68 10.77 -17.71
CA PRO A 102 13.33 9.48 -17.95
C PRO A 102 14.53 9.55 -18.91
N ARG A 103 14.45 10.39 -19.95
CA ARG A 103 15.56 10.63 -20.89
C ARG A 103 16.76 11.31 -20.23
N GLU A 104 16.52 12.34 -19.42
CA GLU A 104 17.58 13.02 -18.68
C GLU A 104 18.25 12.08 -17.68
N ILE A 105 17.48 11.24 -16.97
CA ILE A 105 18.03 10.21 -16.07
C ILE A 105 18.96 9.25 -16.82
N ARG A 106 18.54 8.73 -17.98
CA ARG A 106 19.40 7.86 -18.82
C ARG A 106 20.68 8.55 -19.26
N THR A 107 20.60 9.84 -19.59
CA THR A 107 21.76 10.64 -20.00
C THR A 107 22.75 10.78 -18.84
N LEU A 108 22.28 11.04 -17.62
CA LEU A 108 23.11 11.14 -16.41
C LEU A 108 23.79 9.81 -16.06
N LEU A 109 23.08 8.68 -16.19
CA LEU A 109 23.63 7.36 -15.88
C LEU A 109 24.67 6.87 -16.91
N ASN A 110 24.56 7.28 -18.16
CA ASN A 110 25.51 6.89 -19.21
C ASN A 110 26.80 7.75 -19.23
N GLN A 111 26.90 8.78 -18.37
CA GLN A 111 28.05 9.67 -18.25
C GLN A 111 29.04 9.28 -17.15
N SER A 112 28.72 8.26 -16.35
CA SER A 112 29.60 7.66 -15.32
C SER A 112 30.33 6.44 -15.84
#